data_AF-A0A6N6PWZ1-F1
#
_entry.id   AF-A0A6N6PWZ1-F1
#
_cell.length_a   1.000
_cell.length_b   1.000
_cell.length_c   1.000
_cell.angle_alpha   90.00
_cell.angle_beta   90.00
_cell.angle_gamma   90.00
#
_symmetry.space_group_name_H-M   'P 1'
#
loop_
_entity.id
_entity.type
_entity.pdbx_description
1 polymer ?
#
loop_
_entity_poly.entity_id
_entity_poly.type
_entity_poly.pdbx_seq_one_letter_code
_entity_poly.pdbx_strand_id
1 'polypeptide(L)'
;MQTADRIGLRPAVPEDLHRHINLKLAELGFPTVPIPGEHRALEESLAQFIAHSREKDRLLASYLSPVDNRIQSFLYDYLGDVVVPPRLPGRTLVLDRYGLARMLSLSPDRDEVASPLVSSYRARNGVLHNPRSDRRTTAGIFHVADGGLPVPDDKKVVPRETFAALVRHAFQSPAELMRLPFTAGLTQPTECFASLLLRPLVCPEVEGFTPAKSMEIRFFVPGSLVANLDFVESIFGNAGDPFLPENDAGLDAEHWSGHTGCVILAPHLNGMTKKELGLPGWEAATERQRRDGMCWRDPAEKYNEGNAFKITARDASGVIVTVISDNYFGY
;
A
#
# COMPACT_ATOMS: atom_id res chain seq x y z
N MET A 1 -15.16 -15.00 28.53
CA MET A 1 -14.38 -13.90 27.96
C MET A 1 -14.83 -13.76 26.51
N GLN A 2 -15.56 -12.69 26.18
CA GLN A 2 -16.29 -12.59 24.90
C GLN A 2 -15.30 -12.44 23.74
N THR A 3 -15.64 -13.04 22.60
CA THR A 3 -14.85 -13.05 21.35
C THR A 3 -14.39 -11.64 20.91
N ALA A 4 -15.09 -10.58 21.33
CA ALA A 4 -14.71 -9.18 21.14
C ALA A 4 -13.34 -8.79 21.72
N ASP A 5 -12.90 -9.40 22.83
CA ASP A 5 -11.60 -9.10 23.44
C ASP A 5 -10.43 -9.67 22.62
N ARG A 6 -10.66 -10.70 21.78
CA ARG A 6 -9.64 -11.32 20.92
C ARG A 6 -9.40 -10.55 19.61
N ILE A 7 -10.26 -9.60 19.25
CA ILE A 7 -10.20 -8.88 17.95
C ILE A 7 -9.87 -7.39 18.11
N GLY A 8 -9.51 -6.93 19.30
CA GLY A 8 -9.16 -5.52 19.53
C GLY A 8 -10.31 -4.52 19.27
N LEU A 9 -11.56 -4.99 19.16
CA LEU A 9 -12.74 -4.20 18.84
C LEU A 9 -13.36 -3.53 20.08
N ARG A 10 -12.56 -3.00 21.00
CA ARG A 10 -13.06 -1.84 21.76
C ARG A 10 -13.00 -0.69 20.78
N PRO A 11 -14.13 -0.06 20.40
CA PRO A 11 -14.07 1.14 19.59
C PRO A 11 -13.25 2.15 20.38
N ALA A 12 -12.03 2.45 19.90
CA ALA A 12 -11.30 3.59 20.41
C ALA A 12 -12.20 4.81 20.27
N VAL A 13 -12.24 5.66 21.30
CA VAL A 13 -13.03 6.88 21.24
C VAL A 13 -12.49 7.67 20.04
N PRO A 14 -13.35 8.18 19.12
CA PRO A 14 -12.87 8.88 17.92
C PRO A 14 -11.85 9.99 18.20
N GLU A 15 -11.97 10.65 19.35
CA GLU A 15 -11.02 11.65 19.84
C GLU A 15 -9.61 11.07 20.09
N ASP A 16 -9.51 9.85 20.63
CA ASP A 16 -8.22 9.19 20.87
C ASP A 16 -7.52 8.82 19.55
N LEU A 17 -8.29 8.44 18.53
CA LEU A 17 -7.76 8.15 17.20
C LEU A 17 -7.32 9.43 16.48
N HIS A 18 -8.07 10.53 16.59
CA HIS A 18 -7.64 11.83 16.05
C HIS A 18 -6.31 12.29 16.68
N ARG A 19 -6.17 12.18 18.00
CA ARG A 19 -4.92 12.46 18.71
C ARG A 19 -3.77 11.61 18.22
N HIS A 20 -3.99 10.30 18.12
CA HIS A 20 -2.98 9.37 17.62
C HIS A 20 -2.54 9.71 16.20
N ILE A 21 -3.49 10.06 15.31
CA ILE A 21 -3.18 10.55 13.96
C ILE A 21 -2.31 11.80 14.01
N ASN A 22 -2.69 12.81 14.80
CA ASN A 22 -1.90 14.04 14.93
C ASN A 22 -0.48 13.76 15.46
N LEU A 23 -0.33 12.86 16.43
CA LEU A 23 0.99 12.44 16.92
C LEU A 23 1.82 11.79 15.81
N LYS A 24 1.25 10.91 14.98
CA LYS A 24 1.96 10.30 13.85
C LYS A 24 2.29 11.29 12.74
N LEU A 25 1.38 12.21 12.42
CA LEU A 25 1.65 13.31 11.48
C LEU A 25 2.80 14.17 11.99
N ALA A 26 2.75 14.53 13.28
CA ALA A 26 3.83 15.23 13.93
C ALA A 26 5.12 14.41 13.87
N GLU A 27 5.17 13.14 14.25
CA GLU A 27 6.40 12.33 14.14
C GLU A 27 7.00 12.33 12.73
N LEU A 28 6.17 12.35 11.68
CA LEU A 28 6.64 12.40 10.29
C LEU A 28 7.05 13.81 9.80
N GLY A 29 6.81 14.85 10.60
CA GLY A 29 7.12 16.24 10.24
C GLY A 29 5.98 16.98 9.54
N PHE A 30 4.77 16.40 9.53
CA PHE A 30 3.59 16.99 8.91
C PHE A 30 2.80 17.89 9.88
N PRO A 31 2.00 18.83 9.37
CA PRO A 31 1.12 19.65 10.21
C PRO A 31 0.02 18.81 10.86
N THR A 32 -0.33 19.15 12.10
CA THR A 32 -1.46 18.55 12.82
C THR A 32 -2.78 19.25 12.47
N VAL A 33 -3.89 18.53 12.63
CA VAL A 33 -5.24 19.06 12.37
C VAL A 33 -5.87 19.50 13.68
N PRO A 34 -6.44 20.72 13.78
CA PRO A 34 -7.15 21.14 14.99
C PRO A 34 -8.34 20.22 15.29
N ILE A 35 -8.40 19.68 16.51
CA ILE A 35 -9.51 18.85 16.97
C ILE A 35 -10.42 19.70 17.89
N PRO A 36 -11.73 19.83 17.61
CA PRO A 36 -12.64 20.59 18.45
C PRO A 36 -12.64 20.09 19.91
N GLY A 37 -12.53 21.02 20.87
CA GLY A 37 -12.58 20.69 22.30
C GLY A 37 -11.25 20.20 22.91
N GLU A 38 -10.17 20.12 22.13
CA GLU A 38 -8.89 19.64 22.62
C GLU A 38 -7.97 20.77 23.16
N HIS A 39 -7.31 20.50 24.30
CA HIS A 39 -6.30 21.38 24.88
C HIS A 39 -4.90 21.05 24.34
N ARG A 40 -4.24 22.03 23.70
CA ARG A 40 -2.87 21.94 23.12
C ARG A 40 -1.74 21.60 24.11
N ALA A 41 -2.02 21.58 25.42
CA ALA A 41 -1.00 21.40 26.45
C ALA A 41 -0.22 20.07 26.36
N LEU A 42 -0.86 19.00 25.87
CA LEU A 42 -0.23 17.69 25.67
C LEU A 42 0.75 17.69 24.49
N GLU A 43 0.40 18.34 23.38
CA GLU A 43 1.26 18.47 22.21
C GLU A 43 2.52 19.28 22.53
N GLU A 44 2.36 20.39 23.26
CA GLU A 44 3.49 21.23 23.72
C GLU A 44 4.44 20.44 24.64
N SER A 45 3.89 19.62 25.53
CA SER A 45 4.68 18.79 26.45
C SER A 45 5.46 17.67 25.73
N LEU A 46 4.92 17.17 24.60
CA LEU A 46 5.54 16.09 23.81
C LEU A 46 6.45 16.60 22.67
N ALA A 47 6.43 17.91 22.39
CA ALA A 47 7.12 18.50 21.24
C ALA A 47 8.62 18.17 21.20
N GLN A 48 9.30 18.20 22.34
CA GLN A 48 10.74 17.88 22.41
C GLN A 48 11.01 16.39 22.12
N PHE A 49 10.16 15.49 22.61
CA PHE A 49 10.27 14.05 22.34
C PHE A 49 10.06 13.75 20.86
N ILE A 50 9.03 14.37 20.25
CA ILE A 50 8.73 14.25 18.82
C ILE A 50 9.89 14.80 17.97
N ALA A 51 10.42 15.97 18.32
CA ALA A 51 11.55 16.56 17.61
C ALA A 51 12.79 15.67 17.68
N HIS A 52 13.06 15.07 18.84
CA HIS A 52 14.16 14.12 18.99
C HIS A 52 13.92 12.80 18.23
N SER A 53 12.68 12.28 18.21
CA SER A 53 12.30 11.10 17.41
C SER A 53 12.59 11.34 15.92
N ARG A 54 12.14 12.48 15.39
CA ARG A 54 12.38 12.90 13.99
C ARG A 54 13.86 12.91 13.61
N GLU A 55 14.73 13.41 14.49
CA GLU A 55 16.18 13.45 14.21
C GLU A 55 16.80 12.06 14.19
N LYS A 56 16.32 11.13 15.04
CA LYS A 56 16.73 9.72 14.99
C LYS A 56 16.24 9.05 13.70
N ASP A 57 14.99 9.28 13.31
CA ASP A 57 14.43 8.74 12.07
C ASP A 57 15.18 9.25 10.84
N ARG A 58 15.65 10.50 10.87
CA ARG A 58 16.51 11.05 9.80
C ARG A 58 17.83 10.30 9.70
N LEU A 59 18.44 9.92 10.83
CA LEU A 59 19.66 9.10 10.84
C LEU A 59 19.39 7.66 10.38
N LEU A 60 18.18 7.15 10.63
CA LEU A 60 17.72 5.83 10.22
C LEU A 60 16.96 5.86 8.88
N ALA A 61 17.09 6.90 8.07
CA ALA A 61 16.25 7.09 6.87
C ALA A 61 16.36 5.97 5.83
N SER A 62 17.41 5.16 5.89
CA SER A 62 17.64 4.00 5.04
C SER A 62 17.13 2.68 5.64
N TYR A 63 16.74 2.67 6.92
CA TYR A 63 16.26 1.50 7.62
C TYR A 63 14.84 1.16 7.17
N LEU A 64 14.62 -0.11 6.85
CA LEU A 64 13.31 -0.66 6.53
C LEU A 64 12.87 -1.58 7.68
N SER A 65 11.56 -1.71 7.88
CA SER A 65 11.02 -2.73 8.77
C SER A 65 11.46 -4.14 8.32
N PRO A 66 11.48 -5.17 9.20
CA PRO A 66 11.89 -6.52 8.81
C PRO A 66 11.14 -7.08 7.59
N VAL A 67 9.83 -6.85 7.52
CA VAL A 67 8.99 -7.24 6.38
C VAL A 67 9.31 -6.44 5.11
N ASP A 68 9.53 -5.13 5.21
CA ASP A 68 9.93 -4.30 4.07
C ASP A 68 11.34 -4.68 3.58
N ASN A 69 12.24 -5.11 4.47
CA ASN A 69 13.54 -5.65 4.10
C ASN A 69 13.40 -6.96 3.30
N ARG A 70 12.55 -7.90 3.72
CA ARG A 70 12.30 -9.15 2.96
C ARG A 70 11.81 -8.85 1.54
N ILE A 71 10.89 -7.89 1.40
CA ILE A 71 10.40 -7.43 0.09
C ILE A 71 11.53 -6.76 -0.72
N GLN A 72 12.32 -5.90 -0.09
CA GLN A 72 13.41 -5.19 -0.74
C GLN A 72 14.53 -6.13 -1.20
N SER A 73 14.87 -7.14 -0.41
CA SER A 73 15.82 -8.20 -0.75
C SER A 73 15.34 -8.97 -1.97
N PHE A 74 14.07 -9.39 -1.99
CA PHE A 74 13.49 -10.01 -3.19
C PHE A 74 13.60 -9.10 -4.42
N LEU A 75 13.27 -7.81 -4.32
CA LEU A 75 13.43 -6.88 -5.44
C LEU A 75 14.88 -6.75 -5.90
N TYR A 76 15.85 -6.78 -4.97
CA TYR A 76 17.26 -6.76 -5.32
C TYR A 76 17.70 -8.00 -6.08
N ASP A 77 17.34 -9.18 -5.58
CA ASP A 77 17.73 -10.45 -6.18
C ASP A 77 17.02 -10.67 -7.53
N TYR A 78 15.73 -10.32 -7.62
CA TYR A 78 14.89 -10.55 -8.81
C TYR A 78 15.24 -9.63 -9.99
N LEU A 79 15.73 -8.41 -9.72
CA LEU A 79 15.93 -7.37 -10.73
C LEU A 79 17.39 -6.94 -10.93
N GLY A 80 18.28 -7.29 -9.99
CA GLY A 80 19.64 -6.72 -9.92
C GLY A 80 20.55 -7.04 -11.10
N ASP A 81 20.23 -8.09 -11.88
CA ASP A 81 20.97 -8.48 -13.09
C ASP A 81 20.50 -7.74 -14.36
N VAL A 82 19.33 -7.09 -14.32
CA VAL A 82 18.77 -6.40 -15.50
C VAL A 82 18.70 -4.89 -15.34
N VAL A 83 18.43 -4.38 -14.13
CA VAL A 83 18.31 -2.93 -13.85
C VAL A 83 18.65 -2.63 -12.39
N VAL A 84 18.89 -1.34 -12.10
CA VAL A 84 18.93 -0.88 -10.70
C VAL A 84 17.54 -1.04 -10.07
N PRO A 85 17.38 -1.91 -9.05
CA PRO A 85 16.07 -2.20 -8.51
C PRO A 85 15.47 -1.00 -7.76
N PRO A 86 14.16 -0.76 -7.87
CA PRO A 86 13.50 0.30 -7.13
C PRO A 86 13.55 0.04 -5.63
N ARG A 87 13.59 1.13 -4.84
CA ARG A 87 13.58 1.07 -3.38
C ARG A 87 12.19 1.36 -2.84
N LEU A 88 11.76 0.59 -1.85
CA LEU A 88 10.55 0.87 -1.08
C LEU A 88 10.67 2.20 -0.32
N PRO A 89 9.56 2.93 -0.10
CA PRO A 89 9.58 4.15 0.69
C PRO A 89 9.87 3.82 2.16
N GLY A 90 11.02 4.29 2.67
CA GLY A 90 11.40 4.09 4.07
C GLY A 90 10.57 4.93 5.07
N ARG A 91 9.83 5.93 4.59
CA ARG A 91 8.98 6.81 5.42
C ARG A 91 7.56 6.81 4.87
N THR A 92 6.63 6.22 5.63
CA THR A 92 5.19 6.20 5.33
C THR A 92 4.40 6.47 6.60
N LEU A 93 3.15 6.93 6.47
CA LEU A 93 2.19 6.93 7.56
C LEU A 93 1.71 5.50 7.82
N VAL A 94 2.45 4.79 8.68
CA VAL A 94 2.12 3.43 9.15
C VAL A 94 0.80 3.48 9.92
N LEU A 95 -0.14 2.58 9.62
CA LEU A 95 -1.40 2.44 10.34
C LEU A 95 -1.27 1.29 11.35
N ASP A 96 -0.83 1.61 12.55
CA ASP A 96 -0.47 0.66 13.62
C ASP A 96 -1.66 0.25 14.51
N ARG A 97 -2.83 0.86 14.31
CA ARG A 97 -4.04 0.60 15.09
C ARG A 97 -5.27 0.54 14.22
N TYR A 98 -6.14 -0.40 14.55
CA TYR A 98 -7.43 -0.56 13.90
C TYR A 98 -8.25 0.74 13.93
N GLY A 99 -8.79 1.15 12.79
CA GLY A 99 -9.67 2.31 12.66
C GLY A 99 -8.98 3.62 12.31
N LEU A 100 -7.63 3.68 12.35
CA LEU A 100 -6.90 4.86 11.88
C LEU A 100 -7.18 5.13 10.40
N ALA A 101 -7.21 4.08 9.57
CA ALA A 101 -7.48 4.22 8.14
C ALA A 101 -8.84 4.87 7.87
N ARG A 102 -9.87 4.46 8.61
CA ARG A 102 -11.22 5.04 8.51
C ARG A 102 -11.23 6.51 8.89
N MET A 103 -10.60 6.84 10.02
CA MET A 103 -10.53 8.23 10.49
C MET A 103 -9.74 9.11 9.52
N LEU A 104 -8.68 8.58 8.91
CA LEU A 104 -7.86 9.28 7.92
C LEU A 104 -8.59 9.55 6.59
N SER A 105 -9.66 8.81 6.30
CA SER A 105 -10.39 8.87 5.03
C SER A 105 -11.31 10.10 4.92
N LEU A 106 -11.51 10.84 6.00
CA LEU A 106 -12.32 12.05 6.06
C LEU A 106 -11.64 13.12 6.93
N SER A 107 -11.91 14.39 6.65
CA SER A 107 -11.45 15.49 7.51
C SER A 107 -12.30 15.54 8.80
N PRO A 108 -11.74 15.87 9.97
CA PRO A 108 -12.51 16.00 11.22
C PRO A 108 -13.63 17.05 11.18
N ASP A 109 -13.47 18.08 10.35
CA ASP A 109 -14.37 19.22 10.21
C ASP A 109 -15.38 19.08 9.05
N ARG A 110 -15.40 17.93 8.35
CA ARG A 110 -16.23 17.73 7.15
C ARG A 110 -16.85 16.34 7.09
N ASP A 111 -18.02 16.28 6.48
CA ASP A 111 -18.72 15.03 6.17
C ASP A 111 -18.47 14.52 4.75
N GLU A 112 -17.78 15.29 3.91
CA GLU A 112 -17.42 14.92 2.53
C GLU A 112 -15.98 15.33 2.21
N VAL A 113 -15.24 14.43 1.56
CA VAL A 113 -13.95 14.72 0.94
C VAL A 113 -13.90 14.03 -0.43
N ALA A 114 -13.46 14.77 -1.46
CA ALA A 114 -13.33 14.26 -2.82
C ALA A 114 -11.88 14.40 -3.32
N SER A 115 -11.42 13.39 -4.04
CA SER A 115 -10.20 13.40 -4.85
C SER A 115 -10.56 13.03 -6.30
N PRO A 116 -9.63 13.13 -7.27
CA PRO A 116 -9.87 12.69 -8.64
C PRO A 116 -10.25 11.19 -8.78
N LEU A 117 -10.01 10.38 -7.74
CA LEU A 117 -10.20 8.92 -7.78
C LEU A 117 -11.24 8.37 -6.81
N VAL A 118 -11.61 9.12 -5.77
CA VAL A 118 -12.61 8.67 -4.80
C VAL A 118 -13.32 9.85 -4.15
N SER A 119 -14.64 9.73 -4.03
CA SER A 119 -15.45 10.60 -3.19
C SER A 119 -15.88 9.84 -1.94
N SER A 120 -15.62 10.43 -0.77
CA SER A 120 -15.84 9.81 0.53
C SER A 120 -16.82 10.63 1.35
N TYR A 121 -17.74 9.95 2.05
CA TYR A 121 -18.83 10.57 2.80
C TYR A 121 -18.96 9.94 4.18
N ARG A 122 -19.16 10.77 5.20
CA ARG A 122 -19.66 10.34 6.51
C ARG A 122 -21.16 10.08 6.38
N ALA A 123 -21.58 8.87 6.70
CA ALA A 123 -22.98 8.47 6.66
C ALA A 123 -23.48 8.11 8.06
N ARG A 124 -24.80 8.11 8.26
CA ARG A 124 -25.40 7.76 9.56
C ARG A 124 -25.05 6.33 10.01
N ASN A 125 -24.81 5.43 9.05
CA ASN A 125 -24.49 4.03 9.26
C ASN A 125 -23.00 3.70 9.12
N GLY A 126 -22.12 4.70 8.95
CA GLY A 126 -20.68 4.48 8.80
C GLY A 126 -20.05 5.43 7.79
N VAL A 127 -19.28 4.86 6.86
CA VAL A 127 -18.59 5.61 5.80
C VAL A 127 -18.99 5.06 4.43
N LEU A 128 -19.12 5.94 3.44
CA LEU A 128 -19.38 5.60 2.04
C LEU A 128 -18.21 6.09 1.19
N HIS A 129 -17.67 5.21 0.35
CA HIS A 129 -16.61 5.53 -0.60
C HIS A 129 -17.08 5.16 -2.02
N ASN A 130 -17.11 6.16 -2.90
CA ASN A 130 -17.42 6.00 -4.32
C ASN A 130 -16.12 6.19 -5.12
N PRO A 131 -15.42 5.09 -5.49
CA PRO A 131 -14.24 5.18 -6.35
C PRO A 131 -14.64 5.55 -7.78
N ARG A 132 -13.69 6.07 -8.56
CA ARG A 132 -13.91 6.48 -9.96
C ARG A 132 -14.43 5.34 -10.83
N SER A 133 -13.89 4.14 -10.64
CA SER A 133 -14.34 2.91 -11.28
C SER A 133 -15.32 2.20 -10.34
N ASP A 134 -16.54 1.92 -10.81
CA ASP A 134 -17.61 1.32 -9.97
C ASP A 134 -17.59 -0.22 -9.94
N ARG A 135 -16.76 -0.85 -10.78
CA ARG A 135 -16.67 -2.30 -10.92
C ARG A 135 -15.29 -2.76 -11.37
N ARG A 136 -15.01 -4.04 -11.12
CA ARG A 136 -13.82 -4.74 -11.59
C ARG A 136 -13.95 -5.19 -13.05
N THR A 137 -12.86 -5.05 -13.81
CA THR A 137 -12.70 -5.67 -15.14
C THR A 137 -11.89 -6.95 -15.00
N THR A 138 -12.16 -7.98 -15.80
CA THR A 138 -11.43 -9.26 -15.71
C THR A 138 -10.63 -9.60 -16.98
N ALA A 139 -11.03 -9.07 -18.14
CA ALA A 139 -10.35 -9.34 -19.39
C ALA A 139 -9.03 -8.57 -19.50
N GLY A 140 -7.91 -9.28 -19.67
CA GLY A 140 -6.61 -8.68 -19.98
C GLY A 140 -5.95 -7.86 -18.86
N ILE A 141 -6.48 -7.93 -17.63
CA ILE A 141 -6.00 -7.13 -16.48
C ILE A 141 -4.85 -7.75 -15.71
N PHE A 142 -4.58 -9.05 -15.85
CA PHE A 142 -3.63 -9.77 -14.98
C PHE A 142 -2.33 -10.02 -15.76
N HIS A 143 -1.31 -9.28 -15.38
CA HIS A 143 0.04 -9.35 -15.91
C HIS A 143 0.97 -10.03 -14.91
N VAL A 144 2.01 -10.69 -15.42
CA VAL A 144 3.01 -11.36 -14.59
C VAL A 144 4.40 -11.01 -15.14
N ALA A 145 5.27 -10.54 -14.26
CA ALA A 145 6.67 -10.29 -14.61
C ALA A 145 7.38 -11.61 -14.92
N ASP A 146 8.21 -11.61 -15.96
CA ASP A 146 9.05 -12.74 -16.36
C ASP A 146 10.21 -12.94 -15.37
N GLY A 147 10.94 -14.07 -15.48
CA GLY A 147 12.14 -14.38 -14.69
C GLY A 147 11.88 -15.00 -13.32
N GLY A 148 10.62 -15.24 -12.96
CA GLY A 148 10.23 -15.96 -11.74
C GLY A 148 9.67 -17.36 -12.02
N LEU A 149 8.63 -17.74 -11.27
CA LEU A 149 7.89 -18.98 -11.56
C LEU A 149 7.22 -18.93 -12.94
N PRO A 150 6.99 -20.08 -13.61
CA PRO A 150 6.34 -20.13 -14.91
C PRO A 150 5.06 -19.30 -14.98
N VAL A 151 4.91 -18.52 -16.05
CA VAL A 151 3.74 -17.67 -16.26
C VAL A 151 2.62 -18.48 -16.90
N PRO A 152 1.40 -18.51 -16.32
CA PRO A 152 0.27 -19.19 -16.94
C PRO A 152 -0.03 -18.60 -18.34
N ASP A 153 -0.40 -19.44 -19.30
CA ASP A 153 -0.54 -19.03 -20.71
C ASP A 153 -1.58 -17.93 -20.91
N ASP A 154 -2.63 -17.92 -20.08
CA ASP A 154 -3.72 -16.96 -20.12
C ASP A 154 -3.35 -15.57 -19.55
N LYS A 155 -2.12 -15.40 -19.03
CA LYS A 155 -1.61 -14.14 -18.49
C LYS A 155 -0.67 -13.45 -19.48
N LYS A 156 -0.66 -12.11 -19.40
CA LYS A 156 0.30 -11.29 -20.15
C LYS A 156 1.67 -11.35 -19.46
N VAL A 157 2.71 -11.71 -20.20
CA VAL A 157 4.09 -11.77 -19.70
C VAL A 157 4.75 -10.41 -19.88
N VAL A 158 5.33 -9.87 -18.81
CA VAL A 158 5.95 -8.54 -18.80
C VAL A 158 7.45 -8.65 -18.57
N PRO A 159 8.31 -7.99 -19.37
CA PRO A 159 9.75 -7.95 -19.10
C PRO A 159 10.08 -7.43 -17.70
N ARG A 160 11.16 -7.95 -17.10
CA ARG A 160 11.58 -7.57 -15.74
C ARG A 160 11.91 -6.08 -15.63
N GLU A 161 12.51 -5.50 -16.66
CA GLU A 161 12.84 -4.09 -16.78
C GLU A 161 11.57 -3.21 -16.75
N THR A 162 10.52 -3.66 -17.44
CA THR A 162 9.21 -2.99 -17.44
C THR A 162 8.53 -3.10 -16.08
N PHE A 163 8.59 -4.26 -15.42
CA PHE A 163 8.09 -4.39 -14.04
C PHE A 163 8.83 -3.46 -13.07
N ALA A 164 10.16 -3.38 -13.17
CA ALA A 164 10.97 -2.47 -12.35
C ALA A 164 10.61 -1.00 -12.60
N ALA A 165 10.35 -0.62 -13.86
CA ALA A 165 9.88 0.72 -14.20
C ALA A 165 8.50 1.00 -13.57
N LEU A 166 7.56 0.06 -13.66
CA LEU A 166 6.24 0.18 -13.04
C LEU A 166 6.31 0.37 -11.52
N VAL A 167 7.12 -0.44 -10.81
CA VAL A 167 7.30 -0.29 -9.36
C VAL A 167 7.97 1.05 -9.00
N ARG A 168 8.97 1.49 -9.78
CA ARG A 168 9.61 2.79 -9.58
C ARG A 168 8.59 3.93 -9.70
N HIS A 169 7.78 3.91 -10.76
CA HIS A 169 6.74 4.92 -10.96
C HIS A 169 5.58 4.80 -9.98
N ALA A 170 5.29 3.61 -9.45
CA ALA A 170 4.27 3.41 -8.43
C ALA A 170 4.54 4.25 -7.18
N PHE A 171 5.81 4.39 -6.77
CA PHE A 171 6.21 5.24 -5.65
C PHE A 171 6.49 6.71 -6.02
N GLN A 172 6.30 7.09 -7.30
CA GLN A 172 6.37 8.47 -7.79
C GLN A 172 4.96 8.99 -8.10
N SER A 173 4.07 8.85 -7.13
CA SER A 173 2.68 9.29 -7.27
C SER A 173 2.58 10.82 -7.35
N PRO A 174 1.71 11.39 -8.21
CA PRO A 174 1.50 12.83 -8.28
C PRO A 174 0.94 13.37 -6.96
N ALA A 175 1.25 14.63 -6.68
CA ALA A 175 0.88 15.34 -5.44
C ALA A 175 -0.62 15.21 -5.11
N GLU A 176 -1.51 15.35 -6.10
CA GLU A 176 -2.96 15.24 -5.91
C GLU A 176 -3.41 13.89 -5.32
N LEU A 177 -2.73 12.79 -5.67
CA LEU A 177 -3.03 11.46 -5.15
C LEU A 177 -2.40 11.22 -3.79
N MET A 178 -1.35 11.98 -3.46
CA MET A 178 -0.65 11.88 -2.18
C MET A 178 -1.39 12.61 -1.05
N ARG A 179 -2.31 13.52 -1.37
CA ARG A 179 -3.05 14.34 -0.40
C ARG A 179 -3.92 13.49 0.53
N LEU A 180 -3.64 13.58 1.81
CA LEU A 180 -4.33 12.86 2.87
C LEU A 180 -5.68 13.53 3.22
N PRO A 181 -6.82 12.83 3.09
CA PRO A 181 -8.16 13.42 3.30
C PRO A 181 -8.34 14.07 4.68
N PHE A 182 -7.76 13.48 5.73
CA PHE A 182 -7.75 14.01 7.09
C PHE A 182 -7.28 15.46 7.20
N THR A 183 -6.37 15.87 6.31
CA THR A 183 -5.72 17.18 6.34
C THR A 183 -6.31 18.15 5.31
N ALA A 184 -7.43 17.80 4.67
CA ALA A 184 -8.04 18.59 3.60
C ALA A 184 -8.52 19.99 4.06
N GLY A 185 -8.77 20.19 5.36
CA GLY A 185 -9.10 21.48 5.94
C GLY A 185 -7.92 22.44 6.14
N LEU A 186 -6.68 21.97 6.00
CA LEU A 186 -5.48 22.79 6.21
C LEU A 186 -5.14 23.64 4.96
N THR A 187 -4.48 24.78 5.19
CA THR A 187 -3.93 25.62 4.09
C THR A 187 -2.94 24.86 3.21
N GLN A 188 -2.18 23.95 3.81
CA GLN A 188 -1.27 23.04 3.12
C GLN A 188 -1.60 21.60 3.55
N PRO A 189 -2.41 20.87 2.75
CA PRO A 189 -2.70 19.47 2.99
C PRO A 189 -1.43 18.61 2.99
N THR A 190 -1.42 17.57 3.82
CA THR A 190 -0.29 16.63 3.91
C THR A 190 -0.28 15.71 2.70
N GLU A 191 0.89 15.54 2.09
CA GLU A 191 1.13 14.65 0.96
C GLU A 191 2.07 13.51 1.41
N CYS A 192 1.53 12.30 1.54
CA CYS A 192 2.31 11.15 2.00
C CYS A 192 1.77 9.81 1.49
N PHE A 193 2.60 8.76 1.56
CA PHE A 193 2.14 7.38 1.45
C PHE A 193 1.65 6.92 2.82
N ALA A 194 0.54 6.18 2.85
CA ALA A 194 0.11 5.42 4.01
C ALA A 194 0.46 3.94 3.80
N SER A 195 0.68 3.21 4.90
CA SER A 195 0.95 1.78 4.81
C SER A 195 0.37 0.97 5.95
N LEU A 196 0.07 -0.30 5.70
CA LEU A 196 -0.54 -1.24 6.65
C LEU A 196 0.21 -2.58 6.64
N LEU A 197 0.27 -3.24 7.80
CA LEU A 197 0.70 -4.62 7.93
C LEU A 197 -0.53 -5.50 8.18
N LEU A 198 -0.66 -6.58 7.41
CA LEU A 198 -1.72 -7.58 7.52
C LEU A 198 -1.13 -8.96 7.80
N ARG A 199 -1.89 -9.82 8.49
CA ARG A 199 -1.53 -11.24 8.74
C ARG A 199 -2.64 -12.21 8.30
N PRO A 200 -2.99 -12.25 7.01
CA PRO A 200 -4.06 -13.12 6.54
C PRO A 200 -3.73 -14.61 6.76
N LEU A 201 -4.73 -15.36 7.19
CA LEU A 201 -4.64 -16.81 7.45
C LEU A 201 -4.40 -17.57 6.14
N VAL A 202 -3.44 -18.50 6.17
CA VAL A 202 -3.09 -19.38 5.05
C VAL A 202 -3.34 -20.84 5.40
N CYS A 203 -2.99 -21.26 6.61
CA CYS A 203 -3.23 -22.61 7.13
C CYS A 203 -4.13 -22.52 8.36
N PRO A 204 -5.33 -23.12 8.37
CA PRO A 204 -6.17 -23.15 9.55
C PRO A 204 -5.57 -24.06 10.64
N GLU A 205 -5.94 -23.78 11.89
CA GLU A 205 -5.58 -24.64 13.02
C GLU A 205 -6.30 -26.00 12.91
N VAL A 206 -5.57 -27.06 13.22
CA VAL A 206 -6.10 -28.40 13.45
C VAL A 206 -5.52 -28.91 14.76
N GLU A 207 -6.39 -29.03 15.76
CA GLU A 207 -6.02 -29.43 17.12
C GLU A 207 -5.20 -30.73 17.12
N GLY A 208 -4.05 -30.71 17.81
CA GLY A 208 -3.13 -31.84 17.89
C GLY A 208 -2.31 -32.13 16.62
N PHE A 209 -2.46 -31.34 15.54
CA PHE A 209 -1.75 -31.54 14.28
C PHE A 209 -0.94 -30.31 13.84
N THR A 210 -1.58 -29.16 13.67
CA THR A 210 -0.89 -27.92 13.23
C THR A 210 -1.53 -26.68 13.83
N PRO A 211 -0.74 -25.70 14.31
CA PRO A 211 -1.27 -24.39 14.63
C PRO A 211 -1.72 -23.67 13.35
N ALA A 212 -2.56 -22.65 13.51
CA ALA A 212 -2.88 -21.72 12.44
C ALA A 212 -1.61 -20.99 11.96
N LYS A 213 -1.46 -20.84 10.65
CA LYS A 213 -0.37 -20.06 10.04
C LYS A 213 -0.90 -18.95 9.16
N SER A 214 -0.30 -17.77 9.28
CA SER A 214 -0.56 -16.60 8.45
C SER A 214 0.63 -16.32 7.54
N MET A 215 0.40 -15.66 6.41
CA MET A 215 1.46 -14.90 5.74
C MET A 215 1.44 -13.46 6.26
N GLU A 216 2.46 -12.67 5.92
CA GLU A 216 2.45 -11.23 6.16
C GLU A 216 2.29 -10.47 4.84
N ILE A 217 1.54 -9.37 4.84
CA ILE A 217 1.39 -8.51 3.67
C ILE A 217 1.62 -7.05 4.06
N ARG A 218 2.49 -6.37 3.30
CA ARG A 218 2.66 -4.92 3.35
C ARG A 218 1.87 -4.25 2.25
N PHE A 219 0.97 -3.37 2.65
CA PHE A 219 0.07 -2.67 1.74
C PHE A 219 0.41 -1.18 1.72
N PHE A 220 0.71 -0.64 0.54
CA PHE A 220 1.09 0.76 0.33
C PHE A 220 0.07 1.47 -0.55
N VAL A 221 -0.35 2.66 -0.11
CA VAL A 221 -1.27 3.51 -0.89
C VAL A 221 -0.85 4.98 -0.81
N PRO A 222 -1.01 5.77 -1.89
CA PRO A 222 -1.03 7.22 -1.80
C PRO A 222 -2.08 7.69 -0.79
N GLY A 223 -1.84 8.80 -0.08
CA GLY A 223 -2.70 9.26 1.02
C GLY A 223 -4.18 9.43 0.66
N SER A 224 -4.49 9.83 -0.57
CA SER A 224 -5.89 9.97 -1.03
C SER A 224 -6.66 8.65 -1.13
N LEU A 225 -5.96 7.51 -1.08
CA LEU A 225 -6.50 6.17 -1.21
C LEU A 225 -6.47 5.40 0.12
N VAL A 226 -6.34 6.09 1.26
CA VAL A 226 -6.31 5.46 2.60
C VAL A 226 -7.61 4.69 2.93
N ALA A 227 -8.72 5.01 2.27
CA ALA A 227 -9.95 4.22 2.35
C ALA A 227 -9.73 2.75 1.93
N ASN A 228 -8.85 2.49 0.95
CA ASN A 228 -8.51 1.11 0.56
C ASN A 228 -7.83 0.35 1.70
N LEU A 229 -7.08 1.04 2.57
CA LEU A 229 -6.51 0.44 3.78
C LEU A 229 -7.59 0.13 4.82
N ASP A 230 -8.60 1.00 5.03
CA ASP A 230 -9.75 0.71 5.91
C ASP A 230 -10.50 -0.55 5.45
N PHE A 231 -10.68 -0.68 4.12
CA PHE A 231 -11.34 -1.84 3.54
C PHE A 231 -10.60 -3.15 3.85
N VAL A 232 -9.30 -3.23 3.55
CA VAL A 232 -8.54 -4.48 3.80
C VAL A 232 -8.27 -4.72 5.28
N GLU A 233 -8.11 -3.67 6.09
CA GLU A 233 -8.02 -3.75 7.55
C GLU A 233 -9.30 -4.35 8.15
N SER A 234 -10.47 -3.93 7.67
CA SER A 234 -11.76 -4.44 8.14
C SER A 234 -11.99 -5.92 7.80
N ILE A 235 -11.34 -6.43 6.74
CA ILE A 235 -11.48 -7.82 6.30
C ILE A 235 -10.43 -8.72 6.97
N PHE A 236 -9.18 -8.26 7.03
CA PHE A 236 -8.02 -9.08 7.40
C PHE A 236 -7.38 -8.70 8.74
N GLY A 237 -7.89 -7.68 9.42
CA GLY A 237 -7.36 -7.17 10.69
C GLY A 237 -6.17 -6.22 10.49
N ASN A 238 -5.71 -5.65 11.61
CA ASN A 238 -4.51 -4.82 11.68
C ASN A 238 -3.42 -5.58 12.46
N ALA A 239 -2.24 -5.72 11.90
CA ALA A 239 -1.13 -6.45 12.52
C ALA A 239 -0.08 -5.55 13.18
N GLY A 240 -0.44 -4.31 13.49
CA GLY A 240 0.35 -3.37 14.26
C GLY A 240 1.45 -2.66 13.46
N ASP A 241 2.38 -2.06 14.21
CA ASP A 241 3.55 -1.40 13.67
C ASP A 241 4.59 -2.42 13.20
N PRO A 242 4.97 -2.45 11.89
CA PRO A 242 5.93 -3.41 11.36
C PRO A 242 7.37 -3.20 11.87
N PHE A 243 7.69 -2.08 12.52
CA PHE A 243 9.02 -1.83 13.09
C PHE A 243 9.20 -2.48 14.46
N LEU A 244 8.12 -2.91 15.11
CA LEU A 244 8.17 -3.56 16.41
C LEU A 244 8.49 -5.07 16.26
N PRO A 245 9.46 -5.61 17.01
CA PRO A 245 9.80 -7.04 16.95
C PRO A 245 8.62 -7.97 17.21
N GLU A 246 7.67 -7.56 18.07
CA GLU A 246 6.47 -8.35 18.38
C GLU A 246 5.58 -8.59 17.14
N ASN A 247 5.72 -7.76 16.11
CA ASN A 247 4.97 -7.87 14.85
C ASN A 247 5.80 -8.45 13.70
N ASP A 248 7.09 -8.77 13.91
CA ASP A 248 7.94 -9.39 12.91
C ASP A 248 7.59 -10.89 12.75
N ALA A 249 7.01 -11.25 11.61
CA ALA A 249 6.67 -12.65 11.31
C ALA A 249 7.88 -13.60 11.35
N GLY A 250 9.09 -13.09 11.06
CA GLY A 250 10.31 -13.89 11.08
C GLY A 250 10.71 -14.39 12.47
N LEU A 251 10.22 -13.74 13.54
CA LEU A 251 10.48 -14.14 14.92
C LEU A 251 9.46 -15.16 15.45
N ASP A 252 8.33 -15.35 14.75
CA ASP A 252 7.28 -16.31 15.07
C ASP A 252 7.12 -17.35 13.94
N ALA A 253 8.14 -18.19 13.79
CA ALA A 253 8.17 -19.24 12.76
C ALA A 253 7.09 -20.31 12.93
N GLU A 254 6.49 -20.44 14.12
CA GLU A 254 5.43 -21.41 14.40
C GLU A 254 4.11 -21.01 13.70
N HIS A 255 3.78 -19.71 13.71
CA HIS A 255 2.53 -19.18 13.16
C HIS A 255 2.71 -18.40 11.85
N TRP A 256 3.92 -18.30 11.31
CA TRP A 256 4.18 -17.75 9.98
C TRP A 256 4.32 -18.84 8.91
N SER A 257 3.79 -18.59 7.73
CA SER A 257 3.92 -19.51 6.58
C SER A 257 5.29 -19.47 5.90
N GLY A 258 6.16 -18.52 6.28
CA GLY A 258 7.42 -18.24 5.58
C GLY A 258 7.25 -17.42 4.30
N HIS A 259 6.10 -16.77 4.10
CA HIS A 259 5.79 -16.02 2.87
C HIS A 259 5.48 -14.56 3.18
N THR A 260 5.92 -13.67 2.29
CA THR A 260 5.74 -12.22 2.41
C THR A 260 5.07 -11.66 1.14
N GLY A 261 4.03 -10.85 1.31
CA GLY A 261 3.35 -10.15 0.24
C GLY A 261 3.60 -8.64 0.28
N CYS A 262 3.56 -8.01 -0.88
CA CYS A 262 3.55 -6.57 -1.05
C CYS A 262 2.46 -6.16 -2.05
N VAL A 263 1.66 -5.18 -1.69
CA VAL A 263 0.63 -4.59 -2.56
C VAL A 263 0.84 -3.08 -2.63
N ILE A 264 0.83 -2.53 -3.84
CA ILE A 264 1.03 -1.10 -4.11
C ILE A 264 -0.11 -0.61 -5.01
N LEU A 265 -0.91 0.35 -4.54
CA LEU A 265 -1.89 1.03 -5.39
C LEU A 265 -1.24 2.20 -6.13
N ALA A 266 -1.32 2.18 -7.45
CA ALA A 266 -0.70 3.18 -8.32
C ALA A 266 -1.57 3.45 -9.58
N PRO A 267 -2.77 4.02 -9.41
CA PRO A 267 -3.71 4.25 -10.52
C PRO A 267 -3.21 5.23 -11.59
N HIS A 268 -2.25 6.10 -11.26
CA HIS A 268 -1.61 7.01 -12.23
C HIS A 268 -0.81 6.26 -13.31
N LEU A 269 -0.46 4.99 -13.10
CA LEU A 269 0.26 4.18 -14.10
C LEU A 269 -0.53 3.96 -15.39
N ASN A 270 -1.87 4.09 -15.36
CA ASN A 270 -2.70 4.04 -16.57
C ASN A 270 -2.35 5.17 -17.56
N GLY A 271 -1.75 6.26 -17.09
CA GLY A 271 -1.29 7.38 -17.92
C GLY A 271 0.05 7.14 -18.62
N MET A 272 0.78 6.07 -18.31
CA MET A 272 2.12 5.83 -18.85
C MET A 272 2.10 5.19 -20.23
N THR A 273 3.08 5.54 -21.06
CA THR A 273 3.29 4.91 -22.37
C THR A 273 4.08 3.62 -22.25
N LYS A 274 3.84 2.69 -23.19
CA LYS A 274 4.64 1.47 -23.32
C LYS A 274 6.13 1.76 -23.49
N LYS A 275 6.45 2.84 -24.24
CA LYS A 275 7.82 3.27 -24.49
C LYS A 275 8.52 3.80 -23.25
N GLU A 276 7.87 4.63 -22.44
CA GLU A 276 8.42 5.12 -21.16
C GLU A 276 8.72 3.97 -20.18
N LEU A 277 7.95 2.88 -20.29
CA LEU A 277 8.13 1.66 -19.51
C LEU A 277 9.12 0.66 -20.11
N GLY A 278 9.85 1.05 -21.17
CA GLY A 278 10.91 0.25 -21.77
C GLY A 278 10.44 -0.93 -22.63
N LEU A 279 9.17 -0.98 -23.03
CA LEU A 279 8.71 -2.02 -23.97
C LEU A 279 9.31 -1.80 -25.36
N PRO A 280 9.54 -2.87 -26.13
CA PRO A 280 10.13 -2.77 -27.47
C PRO A 280 9.15 -2.22 -28.50
N GLY A 281 9.68 -1.64 -29.57
CA GLY A 281 8.91 -1.37 -30.78
C GLY A 281 8.47 -2.68 -31.44
N TRP A 282 7.36 -2.64 -32.19
CA TRP A 282 6.70 -3.82 -32.77
C TRP A 282 7.65 -4.74 -33.56
N GLU A 283 8.53 -4.15 -34.37
CA GLU A 283 9.49 -4.91 -35.20
C GLU A 283 10.52 -5.66 -34.37
N ALA A 284 10.88 -5.15 -33.18
CA ALA A 284 11.82 -5.79 -32.25
C ALA A 284 11.13 -6.75 -31.27
N ALA A 285 9.79 -6.83 -31.30
CA ALA A 285 9.02 -7.64 -30.37
C ALA A 285 8.88 -9.09 -30.85
N THR A 286 8.98 -10.02 -29.89
CA THR A 286 8.67 -11.44 -30.10
C THR A 286 7.18 -11.66 -30.41
N GLU A 287 6.82 -12.82 -30.95
CA GLU A 287 5.42 -13.19 -31.18
C GLU A 287 4.59 -13.15 -29.89
N ARG A 288 5.16 -13.62 -28.77
CA ARG A 288 4.52 -13.56 -27.45
C ARG A 288 4.27 -12.13 -26.99
N GLN A 289 5.26 -11.23 -27.13
CA GLN A 289 5.09 -9.82 -26.78
C GLN A 289 4.00 -9.16 -27.63
N ARG A 290 3.95 -9.45 -28.93
CA ARG A 290 2.90 -8.95 -29.83
C ARG A 290 1.52 -9.45 -29.43
N ARG A 291 1.39 -10.74 -29.11
CA ARG A 291 0.13 -11.37 -28.63
C ARG A 291 -0.37 -10.73 -27.34
N ASP A 292 0.53 -10.49 -26.39
CA ASP A 292 0.19 -9.96 -25.07
C ASP A 292 0.04 -8.42 -25.05
N GLY A 293 0.33 -7.74 -26.16
CA GLY A 293 0.32 -6.28 -26.26
C GLY A 293 1.51 -5.60 -25.57
N MET A 294 2.59 -6.35 -25.31
CA MET A 294 3.83 -5.92 -24.63
C MET A 294 4.88 -5.40 -25.62
N CYS A 295 4.41 -4.55 -26.54
CA CYS A 295 5.19 -3.80 -27.52
C CYS A 295 4.35 -2.63 -28.05
N TRP A 296 4.99 -1.68 -28.72
CA TRP A 296 4.31 -0.50 -29.31
C TRP A 296 4.61 -0.34 -30.80
N ARG A 297 3.63 0.13 -31.56
CA ARG A 297 3.80 0.60 -32.95
C ARG A 297 3.95 2.13 -32.96
N ASP A 298 3.16 2.80 -32.15
CA ASP A 298 3.25 4.24 -31.89
C ASP A 298 3.88 4.49 -30.51
N PRO A 299 4.97 5.30 -30.42
CA PRO A 299 5.55 5.73 -29.14
C PRO A 299 4.56 6.28 -28.10
N ALA A 300 3.41 6.83 -28.52
CA ALA A 300 2.39 7.38 -27.66
C ALA A 300 1.40 6.34 -27.07
N GLU A 301 1.48 5.07 -27.50
CA GLU A 301 0.62 4.00 -26.99
C GLU A 301 0.72 3.86 -25.48
N LYS A 302 -0.43 3.96 -24.80
CA LYS A 302 -0.53 3.74 -23.36
C LYS A 302 -0.34 2.28 -23.01
N TYR A 303 0.30 2.02 -21.88
CA TYR A 303 0.40 0.69 -21.32
C TYR A 303 -1.00 0.14 -21.03
N ASN A 304 -1.24 -1.10 -21.42
CA ASN A 304 -2.56 -1.73 -21.36
C ASN A 304 -3.70 -0.87 -21.96
N GLU A 305 -3.39 -0.08 -22.99
CA GLU A 305 -4.36 0.82 -23.66
C GLU A 305 -4.95 1.89 -22.70
N GLY A 306 -4.27 2.16 -21.58
CA GLY A 306 -4.75 3.06 -20.54
C GLY A 306 -5.80 2.45 -19.60
N ASN A 307 -6.08 1.15 -19.73
CA ASN A 307 -7.00 0.42 -18.87
C ASN A 307 -6.30 -0.09 -17.59
N ALA A 308 -7.08 -0.27 -16.54
CA ALA A 308 -6.66 -0.87 -15.28
C ALA A 308 -5.98 -2.24 -15.48
N PHE A 309 -4.95 -2.50 -14.70
CA PHE A 309 -4.25 -3.77 -14.63
C PHE A 309 -3.73 -4.04 -13.22
N LYS A 310 -3.33 -5.28 -12.99
CA LYS A 310 -2.45 -5.66 -11.91
C LYS A 310 -1.27 -6.44 -12.47
N ILE A 311 -0.09 -6.19 -11.95
CA ILE A 311 1.14 -6.88 -12.33
C ILE A 311 1.79 -7.50 -11.10
N THR A 312 2.14 -8.78 -11.18
CA THR A 312 2.80 -9.51 -10.09
C THR A 312 4.20 -9.96 -10.47
N ALA A 313 5.16 -9.81 -9.55
CA ALA A 313 6.44 -10.53 -9.58
C ALA A 313 6.50 -11.49 -8.38
N ARG A 314 6.98 -12.72 -8.63
CA ARG A 314 7.07 -13.80 -7.64
C ARG A 314 7.95 -14.92 -8.14
N ASP A 315 8.66 -15.56 -7.24
CA ASP A 315 9.46 -16.75 -7.50
C ASP A 315 9.38 -17.76 -6.33
N ALA A 316 10.30 -18.73 -6.31
CA ALA A 316 10.36 -19.76 -5.27
C ALA A 316 10.89 -19.28 -3.91
N SER A 317 11.36 -18.02 -3.79
CA SER A 317 11.81 -17.44 -2.51
C SER A 317 10.69 -17.18 -1.51
N GLY A 318 9.43 -17.21 -1.98
CA GLY A 318 8.26 -17.02 -1.12
C GLY A 318 7.80 -15.57 -0.96
N VAL A 319 8.30 -14.65 -1.80
CA VAL A 319 7.85 -13.26 -1.84
C VAL A 319 7.02 -12.98 -3.09
N ILE A 320 5.90 -12.27 -2.92
CA ILE A 320 5.06 -11.78 -4.02
C ILE A 320 4.88 -10.26 -3.93
N VAL A 321 5.17 -9.55 -5.02
CA VAL A 321 4.96 -8.10 -5.14
C VAL A 321 3.92 -7.83 -6.22
N THR A 322 2.87 -7.10 -5.86
CA THR A 322 1.76 -6.75 -6.75
C THR A 322 1.59 -5.24 -6.84
N VAL A 323 1.56 -4.70 -8.06
CA VAL A 323 1.13 -3.33 -8.33
C VAL A 323 -0.26 -3.35 -8.96
N ILE A 324 -1.17 -2.52 -8.47
CA ILE A 324 -2.55 -2.40 -8.96
C ILE A 324 -2.76 -0.98 -9.47
N SER A 325 -3.19 -0.82 -10.72
CA SER A 325 -3.38 0.49 -11.36
C SER A 325 -4.83 0.99 -11.32
N ASP A 326 -5.59 0.61 -10.30
CA ASP A 326 -6.94 1.09 -10.04
C ASP A 326 -7.17 1.11 -8.52
N ASN A 327 -8.18 1.84 -8.06
CA ASN A 327 -8.50 1.97 -6.64
C ASN A 327 -9.87 1.39 -6.26
N TYR A 328 -10.56 0.70 -7.18
CA TYR A 328 -11.76 -0.04 -6.84
C TYR A 328 -11.43 -1.15 -5.83
N PHE A 329 -12.15 -1.16 -4.71
CA PHE A 329 -11.89 -1.99 -3.53
C PHE A 329 -11.87 -3.51 -3.79
N GLY A 330 -12.49 -3.99 -4.88
CA GLY A 330 -12.53 -5.41 -5.20
C GLY A 330 -11.29 -5.98 -5.90
N TYR A 331 -10.32 -5.15 -6.29
CA TYR A 331 -9.03 -5.62 -6.84
C TYR A 331 -8.09 -6.11 -5.75
#